data_AF-A0A7S1RN60-F1
#
_entry.id   AF-A0A7S1RN60-F1
#
_cell.length_a   1.000
_cell.length_b   1.000
_cell.length_c   1.000
_cell.angle_alpha   90.00
_cell.angle_beta   90.00
_cell.angle_gamma   90.00
#
_symmetry.space_group_name_H-M   'P 1'
#
loop_
_entity.id
_entity.type
_entity.pdbx_description
1 polymer ?
#
loop_
_entity_poly.entity_id
_entity_poly.type
_entity_poly.pdbx_seq_one_letter_code
_entity_poly.pdbx_strand_id
1 'polypeptide(L)'
;GVGGEPLLDLQEGEVCCHGTYESHLASILRRGLLAGGSQGQSFRRNVHFAVRPPGETVISGMRQNCQIAVYVDLPRAAREGVRFYRSSNNVILSEGVDGAVPAAYIDKVWHIQRNVQIYPSPAGLNLQGAALQSPAGELRCALQAYRSYHRGFCL
;
A
#
# COMPACT_ATOMS: atom_id res chain seq x y z
N GLY A 1 4.60 -7.11 22.57
CA GLY A 1 5.60 -7.72 21.67
C GLY A 1 4.86 -8.59 20.68
N VAL A 2 5.25 -8.56 19.41
CA VAL A 2 4.73 -9.48 18.39
C VAL A 2 5.47 -10.80 18.51
N GLY A 3 4.91 -11.75 19.27
CA GLY A 3 5.47 -13.08 19.52
C GLY A 3 4.73 -14.17 18.75
N GLY A 4 4.53 -13.97 17.45
CA GLY A 4 3.88 -14.95 16.58
C GLY A 4 4.76 -15.30 15.39
N GLU A 5 4.51 -16.47 14.78
CA GLU A 5 5.17 -16.88 13.55
C GLU A 5 4.94 -15.84 12.42
N PRO A 6 5.94 -15.57 11.58
CA PRO A 6 5.78 -14.69 10.44
C PRO A 6 4.65 -15.18 9.51
N LEU A 7 3.81 -14.25 9.07
CA LEU A 7 2.78 -14.51 8.08
C LEU A 7 3.43 -14.55 6.70
N LEU A 8 3.38 -15.72 6.06
CA LEU A 8 3.96 -15.93 4.72
C LEU A 8 2.94 -15.85 3.59
N ASP A 9 1.66 -16.05 3.90
CA ASP A 9 0.58 -16.08 2.91
C ASP A 9 -0.71 -15.47 3.46
N LEU A 10 -1.62 -15.13 2.55
CA LEU A 10 -2.97 -14.65 2.86
C LEU A 10 -3.96 -15.83 2.89
N GLN A 11 -5.05 -15.70 3.65
CA GLN A 11 -6.14 -16.67 3.57
C GLN A 11 -6.98 -16.42 2.31
N GLU A 12 -7.74 -17.42 1.89
CA GLU A 12 -8.62 -17.33 0.73
C GLU A 12 -9.54 -16.09 0.80
N GLY A 13 -9.53 -15.28 -0.25
CA GLY A 13 -10.31 -14.05 -0.34
C GLY A 13 -9.80 -12.86 0.49
N GLU A 14 -8.64 -12.96 1.14
CA GLU A 14 -8.02 -11.83 1.81
C GLU A 14 -7.14 -10.99 0.88
N VAL A 15 -6.91 -9.75 1.29
CA VAL A 15 -5.94 -8.84 0.67
C VAL A 15 -4.98 -8.32 1.74
N CYS A 16 -3.85 -7.73 1.33
CA CYS A 16 -3.01 -6.93 2.22
C CYS A 16 -3.06 -5.48 1.73
N CYS A 17 -3.90 -4.64 2.32
CA CYS A 17 -4.09 -3.27 1.83
C CYS A 17 -3.92 -2.20 2.92
N HIS A 18 -3.30 -1.08 2.54
CA HIS A 18 -3.07 0.07 3.39
C HIS A 18 -3.84 1.28 2.85
N GLY A 19 -4.63 1.93 3.72
CA GLY A 19 -5.36 3.14 3.35
C GLY A 19 -4.53 4.38 3.63
N THR A 20 -4.48 5.29 2.67
CA THR A 20 -3.71 6.53 2.76
C THR A 20 -4.40 7.70 2.06
N TYR A 21 -3.80 8.88 2.16
CA TYR A 21 -4.25 10.10 1.50
C TYR A 21 -3.55 10.29 0.15
N GLU A 22 -4.22 10.92 -0.83
CA GLU A 22 -3.64 11.20 -2.15
C GLU A 22 -2.29 11.94 -2.04
N SER A 23 -2.17 12.86 -1.09
CA SER A 23 -0.97 13.66 -0.82
C SER A 23 0.26 12.82 -0.42
N HIS A 24 0.07 11.58 0.06
CA HIS A 24 1.17 10.68 0.42
C HIS A 24 1.58 9.73 -0.70
N LEU A 25 0.76 9.57 -1.73
CA LEU A 25 0.97 8.55 -2.75
C LEU A 25 2.31 8.72 -3.48
N ALA A 26 2.70 9.94 -3.83
CA ALA A 26 3.99 10.19 -4.48
C ALA A 26 5.19 9.78 -3.61
N SER A 27 5.13 10.01 -2.30
CA SER A 27 6.17 9.57 -1.36
C SER A 27 6.19 8.05 -1.23
N ILE A 28 5.02 7.42 -1.16
CA ILE A 28 4.90 5.95 -1.03
C ILE A 28 5.50 5.26 -2.25
N LEU A 29 5.21 5.74 -3.45
CA LEU A 29 5.78 5.19 -4.69
C LEU A 29 7.30 5.35 -4.76
N ARG A 30 7.87 6.39 -4.13
CA ARG A 30 9.32 6.63 -4.10
C ARG A 30 10.05 5.85 -3.00
N ARG A 31 9.43 5.69 -1.84
CA ARG A 31 10.11 5.28 -0.59
C ARG A 31 9.51 4.03 0.06
N GLY A 32 8.42 3.50 -0.47
CA GLY A 32 7.63 2.47 0.19
C GLY A 32 6.69 3.01 1.25
N LEU A 33 6.00 2.09 1.92
CA LEU A 33 5.10 2.40 3.03
C LEU A 33 5.91 2.51 4.32
N LEU A 34 5.95 3.71 4.89
CA LEU A 34 6.57 3.94 6.20
C LEU A 34 5.54 3.74 7.31
N ALA A 35 5.98 3.25 8.47
CA ALA A 35 5.13 3.25 9.65
C ALA A 35 4.67 4.70 9.94
N GLY A 36 3.40 4.90 10.34
CA GLY A 36 2.87 6.26 10.44
C GLY A 36 1.44 6.36 10.98
N GLY A 37 0.95 7.60 11.07
CA GLY A 37 -0.35 7.97 11.63
C GLY A 37 -0.31 9.41 12.17
N SER A 38 -1.38 9.87 12.81
CA SER A 38 -1.48 11.23 13.38
C SER A 38 -0.45 11.52 14.48
N GLN A 39 0.18 10.48 15.03
CA GLN A 39 1.19 10.58 16.08
C GLN A 39 2.63 10.40 15.54
N GLY A 40 2.79 10.25 14.21
CA GLY A 40 4.10 10.15 13.56
C GLY A 40 4.82 8.80 13.72
N GLN A 41 6.01 8.72 13.11
CA GLN A 41 6.89 7.54 13.11
C GLN A 41 7.52 7.25 14.47
N SER A 42 7.71 8.27 15.31
CA SER A 42 8.25 8.11 16.66
C SER A 42 7.34 7.28 17.57
N PHE A 43 6.03 7.22 17.26
CA PHE A 43 5.04 6.51 18.07
C PHE A 43 4.65 5.14 17.49
N ARG A 44 4.80 4.93 16.18
CA ARG A 44 4.40 3.68 15.51
C ARG A 44 5.57 3.03 14.80
N ARG A 45 5.84 1.79 15.20
CA ARG A 45 6.93 0.96 14.63
C ARG A 45 6.48 0.07 13.47
N ASN A 46 5.16 -0.08 13.26
CA ASN A 46 4.60 -0.98 12.27
C ASN A 46 3.71 -0.23 11.26
N VAL A 47 3.79 -0.63 10.01
CA VAL A 47 2.75 -0.39 9.00
C VAL A 47 1.60 -1.34 9.27
N HIS A 48 0.37 -0.82 9.23
CA HIS A 48 -0.85 -1.59 9.44
C HIS A 48 -1.55 -1.81 8.11
N PHE A 49 -2.00 -3.04 7.89
CA PHE A 49 -2.72 -3.47 6.70
C PHE A 49 -4.05 -4.12 7.09
N ALA A 50 -5.09 -3.74 6.37
CA ALA A 50 -6.38 -4.40 6.42
C ALA A 50 -6.39 -5.64 5.55
N VAL A 51 -7.24 -6.59 5.94
CA VAL A 51 -7.38 -7.90 5.28
C VAL A 51 -8.50 -7.96 4.25
N ARG A 52 -9.28 -6.88 4.16
CA ARG A 52 -10.42 -6.72 3.24
C ARG A 52 -10.26 -5.42 2.43
N PRO A 53 -10.73 -5.40 1.17
CA PRO A 53 -10.69 -4.19 0.36
C PRO A 53 -11.64 -3.10 0.91
N PRO A 54 -11.40 -1.83 0.55
CA PRO A 54 -12.32 -0.75 0.87
C PRO A 54 -13.73 -0.97 0.32
N GLY A 55 -14.74 -0.72 1.15
CA GLY A 55 -16.16 -0.75 0.75
C GLY A 55 -16.92 -2.03 1.13
N GLU A 56 -16.23 -3.11 1.54
CA GLU A 56 -16.92 -4.37 1.86
C GLU A 56 -17.38 -4.50 3.31
N THR A 57 -16.81 -3.76 4.26
CA THR A 57 -17.29 -3.66 5.66
C THR A 57 -16.60 -2.44 6.32
N VAL A 58 -17.08 -1.97 7.48
CA VAL A 58 -16.34 -1.02 8.33
C VAL A 58 -14.95 -1.61 8.62
N ILE A 59 -13.92 -1.14 7.91
CA ILE A 59 -12.60 -1.76 7.92
C ILE A 59 -11.92 -1.42 9.25
N SER A 60 -11.76 -2.42 10.12
CA SER A 60 -10.81 -2.31 11.22
C SER A 60 -9.41 -2.06 10.63
N GLY A 61 -8.78 -0.95 11.00
CA GLY A 61 -7.41 -0.62 10.58
C GLY A 61 -7.27 0.40 9.43
N MET A 62 -8.35 0.78 8.73
CA MET A 62 -8.30 1.85 7.73
C MET A 62 -9.08 3.09 8.20
N ARG A 63 -8.53 4.29 8.01
CA ARG A 63 -9.24 5.53 8.34
C ARG A 63 -10.39 5.73 7.35
N GLN A 64 -11.55 6.17 7.84
CA GLN A 64 -12.74 6.40 7.01
C GLN A 64 -12.54 7.47 5.92
N ASN A 65 -11.59 8.40 6.10
CA ASN A 65 -11.35 9.50 5.19
C ASN A 65 -10.17 9.27 4.21
N CYS A 66 -9.66 8.05 4.07
CA CYS A 66 -8.63 7.75 3.07
C CYS A 66 -9.23 7.76 1.65
N GLN A 67 -8.50 8.33 0.69
CA GLN A 67 -8.89 8.30 -0.74
C GLN A 67 -8.23 7.15 -1.50
N ILE A 68 -7.07 6.68 -1.01
CA ILE A 68 -6.23 5.71 -1.71
C ILE A 68 -6.10 4.43 -0.89
N ALA A 69 -6.20 3.29 -1.57
CA ALA A 69 -5.78 1.99 -1.04
C ALA A 69 -4.57 1.49 -1.82
N VAL A 70 -3.51 1.16 -1.10
CA VAL A 70 -2.27 0.57 -1.62
C VAL A 70 -2.27 -0.91 -1.23
N TYR A 71 -2.28 -1.80 -2.22
CA TYR A 71 -2.23 -3.24 -2.04
C TYR A 71 -0.78 -3.70 -2.15
N VAL A 72 -0.38 -4.62 -1.27
CA VAL A 72 0.95 -5.20 -1.23
C VAL A 72 0.85 -6.69 -1.56
N ASP A 73 1.73 -7.17 -2.45
CA ASP A 73 1.98 -8.59 -2.67
C ASP A 73 2.73 -9.14 -1.44
N LEU A 74 1.96 -9.44 -0.40
CA LEU A 74 2.49 -9.97 0.85
C LEU A 74 3.25 -11.28 0.65
N PRO A 75 2.73 -12.29 -0.08
CA PRO A 75 3.44 -13.56 -0.24
C PRO A 75 4.80 -13.39 -0.91
N ARG A 76 4.91 -12.52 -1.91
CA ARG A 76 6.21 -12.20 -2.52
C ARG A 76 7.13 -11.45 -1.55
N ALA A 77 6.63 -10.41 -0.92
CA ALA A 77 7.40 -9.63 0.04
C ALA A 77 7.95 -10.50 1.19
N ALA A 78 7.13 -11.40 1.71
CA ALA A 78 7.50 -12.33 2.78
C ALA A 78 8.61 -13.30 2.35
N ARG A 79 8.52 -13.88 1.15
CA ARG A 79 9.57 -14.74 0.59
C ARG A 79 10.89 -14.02 0.37
N GLU A 80 10.83 -12.73 0.06
CA GLU A 80 12.01 -11.87 -0.15
C GLU A 80 12.48 -11.16 1.14
N GLY A 81 11.97 -11.57 2.30
CA GLY A 81 12.52 -11.21 3.63
C GLY A 81 11.78 -10.10 4.38
N VAL A 82 10.67 -9.58 3.86
CA VAL A 82 9.83 -8.62 4.59
C VAL A 82 8.98 -9.36 5.63
N ARG A 83 9.13 -9.03 6.92
CA ARG A 83 8.36 -9.71 7.98
C ARG A 83 6.96 -9.13 8.12
N PHE A 84 5.97 -10.00 8.09
CA PHE A 84 4.57 -9.69 8.38
C PHE A 84 4.07 -10.52 9.56
N TYR A 85 3.11 -9.99 10.30
CA TYR A 85 2.46 -10.68 11.41
C TYR A 85 0.97 -10.38 11.41
N ARG A 86 0.15 -11.38 11.73
CA ARG A 86 -1.28 -11.17 11.98
C ARG A 86 -1.52 -10.94 13.47
N SER A 87 -2.14 -9.81 13.80
CA SER A 87 -2.59 -9.50 15.17
C SER A 87 -3.86 -10.28 15.53
N SER A 88 -4.18 -10.32 16.82
CA SER A 88 -5.42 -10.92 17.34
C SER A 88 -6.71 -10.28 16.78
N ASN A 89 -6.63 -9.02 16.32
CA ASN A 89 -7.76 -8.29 15.74
C ASN A 89 -7.81 -8.39 14.21
N ASN A 90 -7.15 -9.41 13.64
CA ASN A 90 -7.08 -9.67 12.21
C ASN A 90 -6.49 -8.52 11.37
N VAL A 91 -5.66 -7.67 11.98
CA VAL A 91 -4.86 -6.65 11.28
C VAL A 91 -3.49 -7.23 10.99
N ILE A 92 -3.00 -7.06 9.76
CA ILE A 92 -1.64 -7.44 9.37
C ILE A 92 -0.69 -6.28 9.69
N LEU A 93 0.47 -6.60 10.25
CA LEU A 93 1.49 -5.67 10.72
C LEU A 93 2.83 -5.98 10.06
N SER A 94 3.60 -4.95 9.71
CA SER A 94 4.98 -5.12 9.27
C SER A 94 5.86 -3.98 9.78
N GLU A 95 7.03 -4.29 10.30
CA GLU A 95 8.10 -3.31 10.57
C GLU A 95 8.78 -2.84 9.28
N GLY A 96 8.56 -3.55 8.17
CA GLY A 96 9.27 -3.34 6.93
C GLY A 96 10.73 -3.78 7.00
N VAL A 97 11.50 -3.34 6.01
CA VAL A 97 12.96 -3.40 5.97
C VAL A 97 13.44 -1.97 6.17
N ASP A 98 14.31 -1.75 7.17
CA ASP A 98 14.78 -0.41 7.57
C ASP A 98 13.64 0.60 7.81
N GLY A 99 12.52 0.11 8.36
CA GLY A 99 11.35 0.93 8.71
C GLY A 99 10.35 1.18 7.57
N ALA A 100 10.54 0.56 6.40
CA ALA A 100 9.65 0.70 5.24
C ALA A 100 9.26 -0.65 4.64
N VAL A 101 7.98 -0.85 4.31
CA VAL A 101 7.61 -1.91 3.36
C VAL A 101 7.97 -1.41 1.96
N PRO A 102 8.92 -2.05 1.24
CA PRO A 102 9.44 -1.51 -0.01
C PRO A 102 8.35 -1.32 -1.07
N ALA A 103 8.46 -0.23 -1.84
CA ALA A 103 7.54 0.03 -2.94
C ALA A 103 7.53 -1.11 -3.98
N ALA A 104 8.60 -1.90 -4.05
CA ALA A 104 8.73 -3.01 -4.98
C ALA A 104 7.68 -4.12 -4.84
N TYR A 105 7.00 -4.17 -3.70
CA TYR A 105 5.94 -5.14 -3.44
C TYR A 105 4.55 -4.51 -3.53
N ILE A 106 4.42 -3.25 -3.99
CA ILE A 106 3.10 -2.68 -4.28
C ILE A 106 2.53 -3.38 -5.52
N ASP A 107 1.46 -4.13 -5.33
CA ASP A 107 0.75 -4.85 -6.39
C ASP A 107 -0.20 -3.91 -7.13
N LYS A 108 -1.01 -3.16 -6.37
CA LYS A 108 -2.09 -2.34 -6.92
C LYS A 108 -2.29 -1.06 -6.11
N VAL A 109 -2.66 0.03 -6.79
CA VAL A 109 -3.11 1.28 -6.16
C VAL A 109 -4.51 1.59 -6.67
N TRP A 110 -5.44 1.80 -5.76
CA TRP A 110 -6.84 2.05 -6.04
C TRP A 110 -7.29 3.37 -5.43
N HIS A 111 -8.00 4.18 -6.20
CA HIS A 111 -8.73 5.32 -5.65
C HIS A 111 -10.12 4.86 -5.22
N ILE A 112 -10.38 4.93 -3.93
CA ILE A 112 -11.58 4.40 -3.26
C ILE A 112 -12.84 5.13 -3.76
N GLN A 113 -12.91 6.45 -3.58
CA GLN A 113 -14.12 7.22 -3.90
C GLN A 113 -14.41 7.30 -5.40
N ARG A 114 -13.37 7.43 -6.24
CA ARG A 114 -13.49 7.44 -7.71
C ARG A 114 -13.67 6.04 -8.31
N ASN A 115 -13.56 4.98 -7.50
CA ASN A 115 -13.66 3.59 -7.91
C ASN A 115 -12.79 3.25 -9.13
N VAL A 116 -11.52 3.69 -9.12
CA VAL A 116 -10.60 3.54 -10.25
C VAL A 116 -9.24 3.02 -9.82
N GLN A 117 -8.69 2.09 -10.59
CA GLN A 117 -7.32 1.62 -10.43
C GLN A 117 -6.34 2.65 -11.00
N ILE A 118 -5.39 3.10 -10.17
CA ILE A 118 -4.30 4.00 -10.55
C ILE A 118 -3.08 3.19 -11.03
N TYR A 119 -2.80 2.07 -10.37
CA TYR A 119 -1.68 1.18 -10.68
C TYR A 119 -2.08 -0.30 -10.55
N PRO A 120 -1.64 -1.19 -11.46
CA PRO A 120 -1.19 -0.82 -12.81
C PRO A 120 -2.29 -0.03 -13.51
N SER A 121 -1.90 0.95 -14.33
CA SER A 121 -2.90 1.77 -15.02
C SER A 121 -3.71 0.89 -15.97
N PRO A 122 -5.04 0.98 -15.96
CA PRO A 122 -5.86 0.36 -17.01
C PRO A 122 -5.34 0.80 -18.37
N ALA A 123 -5.34 -0.12 -19.35
CA ALA A 123 -5.00 0.21 -20.72
C ALA A 123 -5.93 1.34 -21.21
N GLY A 124 -5.35 2.41 -21.78
CA GLY A 124 -6.12 3.55 -22.27
C GLY A 124 -6.52 4.59 -21.22
N LEU A 125 -6.16 4.44 -19.94
CA LEU A 125 -6.38 5.50 -18.95
C LEU A 125 -5.41 6.66 -19.21
N ASN A 126 -5.89 7.68 -19.94
CA ASN A 126 -5.17 8.94 -20.07
C ASN A 126 -5.32 9.71 -18.76
N LEU A 127 -4.30 9.63 -17.89
CA LEU A 127 -4.25 10.33 -16.60
C LEU A 127 -4.35 11.87 -16.72
N GLN A 128 -4.46 12.41 -17.93
CA GLN A 128 -4.71 13.84 -18.19
C GLN A 128 -6.11 14.30 -17.72
N GLY A 129 -7.09 13.40 -17.54
CA GLY A 129 -8.49 13.79 -17.27
C GLY A 129 -9.07 13.43 -15.90
N ALA A 130 -8.47 12.52 -15.13
CA ALA A 130 -9.00 12.14 -13.81
C ALA A 130 -8.47 13.11 -12.75
N ALA A 131 -9.26 14.15 -12.46
CA ALA A 131 -8.99 15.26 -11.55
C ALA A 131 -8.34 14.85 -10.21
N LEU A 132 -7.01 14.80 -10.17
CA LEU A 132 -6.16 14.88 -8.99
C LEU A 132 -5.79 16.35 -8.80
N GLN A 133 -6.50 17.08 -7.94
CA GLN A 133 -6.20 18.49 -7.71
C GLN A 133 -5.12 18.65 -6.60
N SER A 134 -3.91 19.01 -7.07
CA SER A 134 -2.59 19.29 -6.41
C SER A 134 -1.66 18.08 -6.14
N PRO A 135 -0.31 18.19 -6.17
CA PRO A 135 0.63 18.72 -7.19
C PRO A 135 0.91 17.66 -8.29
N ALA A 136 0.27 17.78 -9.46
CA ALA A 136 0.17 16.72 -10.47
C ALA A 136 1.51 16.24 -11.11
N GLY A 137 2.55 17.07 -11.10
CA GLY A 137 3.85 16.73 -11.68
C GLY A 137 4.58 15.63 -10.90
N GLU A 138 4.61 15.73 -9.57
CA GLU A 138 5.37 14.79 -8.73
C GLU A 138 4.78 13.38 -8.74
N LEU A 139 3.45 13.26 -8.67
CA LEU A 139 2.80 11.96 -8.71
C LEU A 139 2.96 11.29 -10.08
N ARG A 140 2.84 12.07 -11.16
CA ARG A 140 3.08 11.57 -12.52
C ARG A 140 4.52 11.08 -12.69
N CYS A 141 5.50 11.87 -12.24
CA CYS A 141 6.91 11.48 -12.28
C CYS A 141 7.18 10.25 -11.40
N ALA A 142 6.61 10.19 -10.19
CA ALA A 142 6.76 9.03 -9.29
C ALA A 142 6.18 7.76 -9.92
N LEU A 143 4.97 7.82 -10.50
CA LEU A 143 4.36 6.68 -11.21
C LEU A 143 5.20 6.26 -12.42
N GLN A 144 5.74 7.19 -13.19
CA GLN A 144 6.58 6.89 -14.35
C GLN A 144 7.91 6.23 -13.95
N ALA A 145 8.58 6.77 -12.93
CA ALA A 145 9.81 6.21 -12.39
C ALA A 145 9.55 4.80 -11.81
N TYR A 146 8.49 4.66 -11.02
CA TYR A 146 8.07 3.39 -10.43
C TYR A 146 7.82 2.32 -11.52
N ARG A 147 7.05 2.65 -12.57
CA ARG A 147 6.83 1.75 -13.71
C ARG A 147 8.12 1.34 -14.41
N SER A 148 9.05 2.28 -14.60
CA SER A 148 10.30 2.02 -15.31
C SER A 148 11.19 1.06 -14.52
N TYR A 149 11.27 1.23 -13.21
CA TYR A 149 11.98 0.34 -12.31
C TYR A 149 11.35 -1.08 -12.28
N HIS A 150 10.02 -1.18 -12.28
CA HIS A 150 9.32 -2.46 -12.19
C HIS A 150 9.11 -3.20 -13.52
N ARG A 151 9.26 -2.53 -14.67
CA ARG A 151 9.29 -3.21 -15.98
C ARG A 151 10.50 -4.13 -16.16
N GLY A 152 11.58 -3.92 -15.41
CA GLY A 152 12.79 -4.76 -15.46
C GLY A 152 12.68 -6.11 -14.74
N PHE A 153 11.56 -6.39 -14.06
CA PHE A 153 11.34 -7.61 -13.28
C PHE A 153 10.27 -8.55 -13.89
N CYS A 154 9.72 -8.20 -15.05
CA CYS A 154 8.98 -9.16 -15.89
C CYS A 154 9.97 -9.81 -16.86
N LEU A 155 10.51 -10.98 -16.49
CA LEU A 155 11.03 -12.00 -17.41
C LEU A 155 10.27 -13.29 -17.17
#